data_AF-A0A0D2HGE5-F1
#
_entry.id   AF-A0A0D2HGE5-F1
#
_cell.length_a   1.000
_cell.length_b   1.000
_cell.length_c   1.000
_cell.angle_alpha   90.00
_cell.angle_beta   90.00
_cell.angle_gamma   90.00
#
_symmetry.space_group_name_H-M   'P 1'
#
loop_
_entity.id
_entity.type
_entity.pdbx_description
1 polymer ?
#
loop_
_entity_poly.entity_id
_entity_poly.type
_entity_poly.pdbx_seq_one_letter_code
_entity_poly.pdbx_strand_id
1 'polypeptide(L)'
;MAYLNFMVNCVNVLNTYVPPVAIANSGWRFYILYVVWDAFGVLVIYLFFVETRGRSLEELDDLFEAKNPKKASLEYKHVVIKSDGTIKDAAVAES
;
A
#
# COMPACT_ATOMS: atom_id res chain seq x y z
N MET A 1 4.20 1.04 17.24
CA MET A 1 5.65 1.08 16.90
C MET A 1 6.42 -0.17 17.28
N ALA A 2 6.24 -0.76 18.48
CA ALA A 2 6.99 -1.96 18.88
C ALA A 2 6.79 -3.18 17.96
N TYR A 3 5.55 -3.49 17.58
CA TYR A 3 5.22 -4.59 16.67
C TYR A 3 5.87 -4.43 15.28
N LEU A 4 5.73 -3.25 14.66
CA LEU A 4 6.33 -2.94 13.36
C LEU A 4 7.85 -3.12 13.40
N ASN A 5 8.51 -2.57 14.41
CA ASN A 5 9.95 -2.70 14.57
C ASN A 5 10.37 -4.15 14.78
N PHE A 6 9.62 -4.93 15.56
CA PHE A 6 9.93 -6.34 15.77
C PHE A 6 9.86 -7.14 14.45
N MET A 7 8.77 -6.98 13.69
CA MET A 7 8.59 -7.64 12.39
C MET A 7 9.68 -7.25 11.38
N VAL A 8 10.01 -5.95 11.28
CA VAL A 8 11.07 -5.46 10.39
C VAL A 8 12.42 -6.07 10.76
N ASN A 9 12.75 -6.15 12.06
CA ASN A 9 14.00 -6.77 12.50
C ASN A 9 14.05 -8.27 12.18
N CYS A 10 12.95 -9.01 12.35
CA CYS A 10 12.89 -10.42 11.95
C CYS A 10 13.19 -10.62 10.46
N VAL A 11 12.61 -9.80 9.59
CA VAL A 11 12.85 -9.84 8.14
C VAL A 11 14.30 -9.46 7.82
N ASN A 12 14.84 -8.44 8.49
CA ASN A 12 16.22 -7.98 8.26
C ASN A 12 17.27 -9.04 8.60
N VAL A 13 17.05 -9.86 9.64
CA VAL A 13 17.93 -11.00 9.94
C VAL A 13 18.01 -11.94 8.74
N LEU A 14 16.88 -12.31 8.14
CA LEU A 14 16.87 -13.19 6.97
C LEU A 14 17.57 -12.55 5.77
N ASN A 15 17.26 -11.29 5.47
CA ASN A 15 17.89 -10.56 4.36
C ASN A 15 19.39 -10.31 4.55
N THR A 16 19.90 -10.35 5.78
CA THR A 16 21.33 -10.13 6.04
C THR A 16 22.12 -11.43 5.92
N TYR A 17 21.60 -12.55 6.44
CA TYR A 17 22.36 -13.80 6.55
C TYR A 17 22.13 -14.78 5.40
N VAL A 18 20.94 -14.79 4.77
CA VAL A 18 20.62 -15.74 3.70
C VAL A 18 21.33 -15.40 2.38
N PRO A 19 21.37 -14.13 1.91
CA PRO A 19 21.93 -13.82 0.60
C PRO A 19 23.41 -14.17 0.42
N PRO A 20 24.33 -13.92 1.36
CA PRO A 20 25.74 -14.26 1.19
C PRO A 20 25.96 -15.76 0.94
N VAL A 21 25.24 -16.62 1.69
CA VAL A 21 25.33 -18.08 1.56
C VAL A 21 24.70 -18.55 0.24
N ALA A 22 23.56 -18.00 -0.13
CA ALA A 22 22.86 -18.38 -1.35
C ALA A 22 23.59 -17.94 -2.61
N ILE A 23 24.18 -16.74 -2.61
CA ILE A 23 25.00 -16.22 -3.72
C ILE A 23 26.29 -17.02 -3.85
N ALA A 24 26.94 -17.42 -2.74
CA ALA A 24 28.13 -18.27 -2.81
C ALA A 24 27.86 -19.62 -3.51
N ASN A 25 26.66 -20.18 -3.34
CA ASN A 25 26.29 -21.48 -3.93
C ASN A 25 25.66 -21.37 -5.33
N SER A 26 24.81 -20.36 -5.57
CA SER A 26 23.98 -20.23 -6.79
C SER A 26 24.35 -19.04 -7.67
N GLY A 27 25.28 -18.18 -7.22
CA GLY A 27 25.73 -16.99 -7.93
C GLY A 27 24.56 -16.07 -8.30
N TRP A 28 24.53 -15.67 -9.56
CA TRP A 28 23.53 -14.74 -10.09
C TRP A 28 22.10 -15.30 -10.10
N ARG A 29 21.92 -16.63 -10.08
CA ARG A 29 20.60 -17.25 -10.14
C ARG A 29 19.76 -16.95 -8.90
N PHE A 30 20.39 -16.66 -7.77
CA PHE A 30 19.69 -16.28 -6.54
C PHE A 30 18.89 -14.97 -6.71
N TYR A 31 19.32 -14.05 -7.57
CA TYR A 31 18.57 -12.82 -7.83
C TYR A 31 17.19 -13.06 -8.44
N ILE A 32 16.98 -14.19 -9.13
CA ILE A 32 15.66 -14.57 -9.66
C ILE A 32 14.64 -14.74 -8.52
N LEU A 33 15.08 -15.22 -7.34
CA LEU A 33 14.22 -15.32 -6.16
C LEU A 33 13.67 -13.95 -5.75
N TYR A 34 14.53 -12.93 -5.71
CA TYR A 34 14.11 -11.56 -5.38
C TYR A 34 13.16 -11.01 -6.42
N VAL A 35 13.43 -11.20 -7.71
CA VAL A 35 12.53 -10.75 -8.78
C VAL A 35 11.13 -11.37 -8.63
N VAL A 36 11.05 -12.68 -8.35
CA VAL A 36 9.78 -13.38 -8.14
C VAL A 36 9.08 -12.89 -6.87
N TRP A 37 9.82 -12.69 -5.79
CA TRP A 37 9.29 -12.17 -4.52
C TRP A 37 8.73 -10.75 -4.67
N ASP A 38 9.47 -9.86 -5.34
CA ASP A 38 9.04 -8.49 -5.60
C ASP A 38 7.81 -8.47 -6.51
N ALA A 39 7.77 -9.30 -7.56
CA ALA A 39 6.60 -9.43 -8.42
C ALA A 39 5.36 -9.92 -7.66
N PHE A 40 5.54 -10.88 -6.75
CA PHE A 40 4.48 -11.32 -5.84
C PHE A 40 4.03 -10.18 -4.92
N GLY A 41 4.96 -9.41 -4.36
CA GLY A 41 4.66 -8.24 -3.54
C GLY A 41 3.84 -7.20 -4.31
N VAL A 42 4.21 -6.89 -5.55
CA VAL A 42 3.43 -5.99 -6.43
C VAL A 42 2.03 -6.53 -6.68
N LEU A 43 1.87 -7.84 -6.92
CA LEU A 43 0.56 -8.46 -7.10
C LEU A 43 -0.31 -8.31 -5.84
N VAL A 44 0.25 -8.57 -4.66
CA VAL A 44 -0.46 -8.42 -3.38
C VAL A 44 -0.87 -6.97 -3.15
N ILE A 45 0.04 -6.01 -3.37
CA ILE A 45 -0.27 -4.59 -3.25
C ILE A 45 -1.39 -4.21 -4.23
N TYR A 46 -1.26 -4.60 -5.50
CA TYR A 46 -2.28 -4.30 -6.50
C TYR A 46 -3.66 -4.85 -6.14
N LEU A 47 -3.73 -6.04 -5.53
CA LEU A 47 -4.99 -6.69 -5.19
C LEU A 47 -5.60 -6.17 -3.89
N PHE A 48 -4.79 -5.94 -2.85
CA PHE A 48 -5.27 -5.75 -1.48
C PHE A 48 -5.04 -4.35 -0.90
N PHE A 49 -4.07 -3.58 -1.42
CA PHE A 49 -3.85 -2.23 -0.91
C PHE A 49 -4.93 -1.27 -1.37
N VAL A 50 -5.35 -0.42 -0.44
CA VAL A 50 -6.30 0.68 -0.61
C VAL A 50 -5.49 1.96 -0.73
N GLU A 51 -5.87 2.86 -1.63
CA GLU A 51 -5.18 4.15 -1.77
C GLU A 51 -5.55 5.07 -0.60
N THR A 52 -4.55 5.49 0.17
CA THR A 52 -4.71 6.31 1.38
C THR A 52 -4.17 7.73 1.24
N ARG A 53 -3.50 8.06 0.12
CA ARG A 53 -2.86 9.37 -0.06
C ARG A 53 -3.90 10.49 -0.16
N GLY A 54 -3.68 11.55 0.63
CA GLY A 54 -4.46 12.79 0.54
C GLY A 54 -5.84 12.76 1.21
N ARG A 55 -6.13 11.71 2.00
CA ARG A 55 -7.37 11.57 2.77
C ARG A 55 -7.18 11.94 4.24
N SER A 56 -8.21 12.50 4.86
CA SER A 56 -8.24 12.70 6.32
C SER A 56 -8.41 11.35 7.06
N LEU A 57 -8.17 11.33 8.38
CA LEU A 57 -8.38 10.10 9.17
C LEU A 57 -9.85 9.69 9.19
N GLU A 58 -10.77 10.65 9.25
CA GLU A 58 -12.23 10.40 9.21
C GLU A 58 -12.64 9.79 7.86
N GLU A 59 -12.12 10.31 6.74
CA GLU A 59 -12.38 9.76 5.40
C GLU A 59 -11.77 8.38 5.18
N LEU A 60 -10.71 8.03 5.91
CA LEU A 60 -10.10 6.70 5.88
C LEU A 60 -10.95 5.70 6.65
N ASP A 61 -11.47 6.06 7.83
CA ASP A 61 -12.35 5.19 8.59
C ASP A 61 -13.62 4.85 7.79
N ASP A 62 -14.27 5.85 7.19
CA ASP A 62 -15.43 5.65 6.29
C ASP A 62 -15.08 4.77 5.08
N LEU A 63 -13.89 4.93 4.53
CA LEU A 63 -13.40 4.15 3.40
C LEU A 63 -13.19 2.66 3.77
N PHE A 64 -12.67 2.39 4.97
CA PHE A 64 -12.43 1.03 5.45
C PHE A 64 -13.72 0.32 5.88
N GLU A 65 -14.76 1.06 6.27
CA GLU A 65 -16.10 0.51 6.53
C GLU A 65 -16.91 0.19 5.26
N ALA A 66 -16.52 0.75 4.10
CA ALA A 66 -17.19 0.48 2.84
C ALA A 66 -17.13 -1.00 2.46
N LYS A 67 -18.23 -1.53 1.88
CA LYS A 67 -18.35 -2.93 1.47
C LYS A 67 -17.20 -3.42 0.56
N ASN A 68 -16.61 -2.52 -0.23
CA ASN A 68 -15.44 -2.79 -1.06
C ASN A 68 -14.46 -1.59 -0.96
N PRO A 69 -13.55 -1.57 0.03
CA PRO A 69 -12.71 -0.41 0.33
C PRO A 69 -11.76 -0.05 -0.83
N LYS A 70 -11.25 -1.05 -1.57
CA LYS A 70 -10.43 -0.82 -2.76
C LYS A 70 -11.18 -0.08 -3.89
N LYS A 71 -12.43 -0.45 -4.15
CA LYS A 71 -13.22 0.20 -5.22
C LYS A 71 -13.56 1.63 -4.82
N ALA A 72 -13.99 1.80 -3.56
CA ALA A 72 -14.26 3.11 -2.97
C ALA A 72 -13.00 4.01 -2.92
N SER A 73 -11.80 3.43 -2.86
CA SER A 73 -10.57 4.24 -2.89
C SER A 73 -10.27 4.81 -4.27
N LEU A 74 -10.68 4.11 -5.33
CA LEU A 74 -10.45 4.50 -6.73
C LEU A 74 -11.46 5.53 -7.24
N GLU A 75 -12.67 5.58 -6.67
CA GLU A 75 -13.74 6.53 -7.03
C GLU A 75 -13.53 7.95 -6.45
N TYR A 76 -12.26 8.38 -6.31
CA TYR A 76 -11.82 9.56 -5.58
C TYR A 76 -12.68 10.82 -5.83
N LYS A 77 -13.47 11.22 -4.82
CA LYS A 77 -14.22 12.48 -4.80
C LYS A 77 -13.30 13.57 -4.22
N HIS A 78 -12.70 14.38 -5.08
CA HIS A 78 -11.82 15.48 -4.68
C HIS A 78 -12.64 16.57 -3.98
N VAL A 79 -12.75 16.55 -2.65
CA VAL A 79 -13.30 17.69 -1.90
C VAL A 79 -12.18 18.69 -1.67
N VAL A 80 -12.03 19.62 -2.61
CA VAL A 80 -11.16 20.78 -2.43
C VAL A 80 -11.85 21.71 -1.44
N ILE A 81 -11.42 21.70 -0.17
CA ILE A 81 -11.85 22.70 0.81
C ILE A 81 -11.26 24.04 0.37
N LYS A 82 -12.06 24.85 -0.35
CA LYS A 82 -11.76 26.28 -0.51
C LYS A 82 -12.03 26.96 0.84
N SER A 83 -11.17 27.91 1.19
CA SER A 83 -11.15 28.69 2.44
C SER A 83 -12.39 29.60 2.69
N ASP A 84 -13.57 29.26 2.20
CA ASP A 84 -14.76 30.13 2.17
C ASP A 84 -16.09 29.44 2.58
N GLY A 85 -16.02 28.52 3.55
CA GLY A 85 -17.19 28.15 4.39
C GLY A 85 -18.46 27.61 3.71
N THR A 86 -18.45 27.22 2.43
CA THR A 86 -19.64 26.71 1.73
C THR A 86 -19.41 25.29 1.20
N ILE A 87 -20.22 24.35 1.69
CA ILE A 87 -20.26 22.96 1.20
C ILE A 87 -21.13 22.94 -0.05
N LYS A 88 -20.53 22.71 -1.22
CA LYS A 88 -21.26 22.19 -2.38
C LYS A 88 -20.99 20.71 -2.48
N ASP A 89 -22.03 19.91 -2.27
CA ASP A 89 -22.03 18.53 -2.70
C ASP A 89 -21.77 18.51 -4.21
N ALA A 90 -20.59 18.04 -4.62
CA ALA A 90 -20.27 17.73 -6.00
C ALA A 90 -21.01 16.46 -6.44
N ALA A 91 -22.34 16.49 -6.36
CA ALA A 91 -23.20 15.67 -7.18
C ALA A 91 -23.65 16.54 -8.36
N VAL A 92 -23.56 16.01 -9.57
CA VAL A 92 -23.96 16.62 -10.85
C VAL A 92 -22.88 17.48 -11.56
N ALA A 93 -21.88 16.80 -12.10
CA ALA A 93 -21.21 17.02 -13.40
C ALA A 93 -20.04 16.01 -13.41
N GLU A 94 -19.94 15.01 -14.28
CA GLU A 94 -20.13 15.04 -15.73
C GLU A 94 -20.71 13.72 -16.26
N SER A 95 -21.29 13.86 -17.45
CA SER A 95 -21.99 12.89 -18.32
C SER A 95 -21.19 11.69 -18.77
#